data_AF-A0A7C5PQ90-F1
#
_entry.id   AF-A0A7C5PQ90-F1
#
_cell.length_a   1.000
_cell.length_b   1.000
_cell.length_c   1.000
_cell.angle_alpha   90.00
_cell.angle_beta   90.00
_cell.angle_gamma   90.00
#
_symmetry.space_group_name_H-M   'P 1'
#
loop_
_entity.id
_entity.type
_entity.pdbx_description
1 polymer ?
#
loop_
_entity_poly.entity_id
_entity_poly.type
_entity_poly.pdbx_seq_one_letter_code
_entity_poly.pdbx_strand_id
1 'polypeptide(L)'
;MDLEPSRAEGIPTPPYLAKFSPKPEKIGLDLVFIHHSCGSNWLADWNGGLAKELTQAGFHVHDATYGSKVGEKTDVIHWYPKFSTMMDLVLRTKKQDQLLEKGRRNRIVMFKSCFPNSALHKPGKTDWDPLGIMTVANYKLAYNSLLPIFRKYPDVLFIAVTAPPLRKEDTNPESAALAKEFNHWLVNEWPAKDKNVAAFDFFGILSTKEGWLRYPTEDSHPNKLGNRRATKAFLPFLFRALRRAGLIREE
;
A
#
# COMPACT_ATOMS: atom_id res chain seq x y z
N MET A 1 -16.68 32.05 25.41
CA MET A 1 -17.49 30.81 25.31
C MET A 1 -16.64 29.82 24.55
N ASP A 2 -15.83 29.10 25.30
CA ASP A 2 -14.89 28.10 24.80
C ASP A 2 -15.65 26.85 24.39
N LEU A 3 -15.56 26.49 23.12
CA LEU A 3 -16.06 25.22 22.62
C LEU A 3 -14.96 24.17 22.85
N GLU A 4 -15.17 23.30 23.84
CA GLU A 4 -14.34 22.13 24.05
C GLU A 4 -14.30 21.26 22.77
N PRO A 5 -13.14 20.70 22.40
CA PRO A 5 -13.07 19.75 21.31
C PRO A 5 -13.77 18.45 21.71
N SER A 6 -14.86 18.13 21.02
CA SER A 6 -15.59 16.86 21.18
C SER A 6 -14.61 15.69 21.08
N ARG A 7 -14.57 14.87 22.15
CA ARG A 7 -13.85 13.58 22.16
C ARG A 7 -14.26 12.78 20.93
N ALA A 8 -13.34 12.64 19.98
CA ALA A 8 -13.50 11.71 18.88
C ALA A 8 -13.68 10.30 19.47
N GLU A 9 -14.89 9.75 19.38
CA GLU A 9 -15.15 8.36 19.72
C GLU A 9 -14.20 7.48 18.90
N GLY A 10 -13.31 6.81 19.63
CA GLY A 10 -12.28 5.97 19.07
C GLY A 10 -12.91 4.80 18.32
N ILE A 11 -12.62 4.68 17.03
CA ILE A 11 -12.71 3.39 16.35
C ILE A 11 -11.86 2.43 17.20
N PRO A 12 -12.40 1.29 17.67
CA PRO A 12 -11.63 0.36 18.47
C PRO A 12 -10.43 -0.07 17.64
N THR A 13 -9.24 0.28 18.12
CA THR A 13 -7.98 -0.32 17.68
C THR A 13 -8.18 -1.84 17.73
N PRO A 14 -8.13 -2.58 16.60
CA PRO A 14 -8.24 -4.03 16.63
C PRO A 14 -7.35 -4.62 17.74
N PRO A 15 -7.84 -5.57 18.58
CA PRO A 15 -7.14 -6.03 19.79
C PRO A 15 -5.70 -6.52 19.57
N TYR A 16 -5.33 -6.85 18.33
CA TYR A 16 -3.99 -7.29 17.94
C TYR A 16 -2.96 -6.15 17.79
N LEU A 17 -3.36 -4.88 17.78
CA LEU A 17 -2.46 -3.73 17.58
C LEU A 17 -1.80 -3.21 18.87
N ALA A 18 -2.26 -3.62 20.05
CA ALA A 18 -1.82 -3.06 21.33
C ALA A 18 -0.62 -3.79 21.98
N LYS A 19 -0.18 -4.95 21.48
CA LYS A 19 0.76 -5.82 22.19
C LYS A 19 2.13 -6.06 21.54
N PHE A 20 2.46 -5.36 20.46
CA PHE A 20 3.75 -5.57 19.79
C PHE A 20 4.41 -4.24 19.46
N SER A 21 5.04 -3.63 20.46
CA SER A 21 6.09 -2.64 20.26
C SER A 21 7.43 -3.37 20.26
N PRO A 22 7.94 -3.85 19.11
CA PRO A 22 9.31 -4.36 19.06
C PRO A 22 10.26 -3.22 19.41
N LYS A 23 11.22 -3.49 20.29
CA LYS A 23 12.40 -2.61 20.41
C LYS A 23 13.19 -2.79 19.12
N PRO A 24 13.52 -1.72 18.36
CA PRO A 24 14.27 -1.91 17.13
C PRO A 24 15.70 -2.33 17.47
N GLU A 25 15.96 -3.63 17.48
CA GLU A 25 17.24 -4.12 16.99
C GLU A 25 17.38 -3.63 15.54
N LYS A 26 18.57 -3.15 15.13
CA LYS A 26 18.78 -2.63 13.77
C LYS A 26 18.50 -3.75 12.77
N ILE A 27 17.33 -3.71 12.12
CA ILE A 27 16.85 -4.75 11.19
C ILE A 27 17.77 -4.88 9.97
N GLY A 28 18.24 -3.76 9.42
CA GLY A 28 19.20 -3.73 8.32
C GLY A 28 18.66 -4.19 6.97
N LEU A 29 17.34 -4.34 6.82
CA LEU A 29 16.69 -4.75 5.57
C LEU A 29 16.47 -3.54 4.65
N ASP A 30 16.73 -3.74 3.36
CA ASP A 30 16.36 -2.79 2.29
C ASP A 30 14.89 -2.96 1.89
N LEU A 31 14.21 -1.82 1.73
CA LEU A 31 12.83 -1.71 1.30
C LEU A 31 12.75 -0.78 0.09
N VAL A 32 12.00 -1.17 -0.94
CA VAL A 32 11.60 -0.27 -2.03
C VAL A 32 10.09 -0.04 -2.00
N PHE A 33 9.68 1.21 -2.08
CA PHE A 33 8.28 1.59 -2.30
C PHE A 33 8.07 2.10 -3.73
N ILE A 34 7.28 1.38 -4.51
CA ILE A 34 6.90 1.76 -5.88
C ILE A 34 5.54 2.45 -5.82
N HIS A 35 5.49 3.73 -6.12
CA HIS A 35 4.27 4.52 -5.91
C HIS A 35 4.24 5.77 -6.78
N HIS A 36 3.05 6.28 -7.00
CA HIS A 36 2.83 7.68 -7.38
C HIS A 36 2.21 8.47 -6.22
N SER A 37 2.39 9.79 -6.33
CA SER A 37 1.65 10.86 -5.64
C SER A 37 1.43 10.67 -4.15
N CYS A 38 0.35 10.01 -3.73
CA CYS A 38 0.04 9.78 -2.32
C CYS A 38 1.18 9.06 -1.57
N GLY A 39 1.98 8.25 -2.26
CA GLY A 39 3.15 7.60 -1.64
C GLY A 39 4.26 8.61 -1.32
N SER A 40 4.52 9.59 -2.18
CA SER A 40 5.46 10.69 -1.91
C SER A 40 5.04 11.48 -0.68
N ASN A 41 3.75 11.82 -0.60
CA ASN A 41 3.17 12.49 0.57
C ASN A 41 3.26 11.63 1.84
N TRP A 42 3.08 10.32 1.71
CA TRP A 42 3.16 9.42 2.86
C TRP A 42 4.60 9.27 3.37
N LEU A 43 5.59 9.19 2.47
CA LEU A 43 7.01 9.13 2.81
C LEU A 43 7.53 10.43 3.43
N ALA A 44 7.09 11.59 2.94
CA ALA A 44 7.66 12.89 3.29
C ALA A 44 7.48 13.28 4.76
N ASP A 45 8.57 13.76 5.39
CA ASP A 45 8.62 14.17 6.80
C ASP A 45 7.62 15.25 7.18
N TRP A 46 7.36 16.22 6.30
CA TRP A 46 6.40 17.29 6.58
C TRP A 46 4.94 16.81 6.56
N ASN A 47 4.68 15.63 5.97
CA ASN A 47 3.36 15.07 5.76
C ASN A 47 3.21 13.74 6.52
N GLY A 48 3.30 12.57 5.87
CA GLY A 48 3.12 11.27 6.53
C GLY A 48 4.30 10.77 7.36
N GLY A 49 5.53 11.17 7.01
CA GLY A 49 6.78 10.81 7.67
C GLY A 49 7.08 9.31 7.78
N LEU A 50 6.53 8.49 6.87
CA LEU A 50 6.78 7.06 6.86
C LEU A 50 8.28 6.74 6.71
N ALA A 51 9.00 7.48 5.85
CA ALA A 51 10.43 7.23 5.61
C ALA A 51 11.25 7.39 6.90
N LYS A 52 10.97 8.44 7.68
CA LYS A 52 11.60 8.69 8.97
C LYS A 52 11.34 7.56 9.96
N GLU A 53 10.08 7.16 10.13
CA GLU A 53 9.69 6.10 11.08
C GLU A 53 10.32 4.74 10.71
N LEU A 54 10.36 4.40 9.42
CA LEU A 54 11.04 3.20 8.93
C LEU A 54 12.56 3.27 9.13
N THR A 55 13.17 4.42 8.87
CA THR A 55 14.61 4.61 9.09
C THR A 55 14.97 4.50 10.57
N GLN A 56 14.15 5.07 11.45
CA GLN A 56 14.31 4.95 12.91
C GLN A 56 14.11 3.51 13.40
N ALA A 57 13.27 2.72 12.72
CA ALA A 57 13.12 1.28 12.96
C ALA A 57 14.26 0.43 12.36
N GLY A 58 15.23 1.03 11.67
CA GLY A 58 16.42 0.35 11.15
C GLY A 58 16.29 -0.20 9.73
N PHE A 59 15.29 0.22 8.95
CA PHE A 59 15.17 -0.09 7.52
C PHE A 59 15.99 0.87 6.66
N HIS A 60 16.53 0.37 5.54
CA HIS A 60 17.05 1.22 4.47
C HIS A 60 15.93 1.49 3.46
N VAL A 61 15.40 2.71 3.47
CA VAL A 61 14.22 3.08 2.67
C VAL A 61 14.64 3.61 1.30
N HIS A 62 14.10 2.99 0.26
CA HIS A 62 14.19 3.41 -1.13
C HIS A 62 12.78 3.59 -1.70
N ASP A 63 12.65 4.40 -2.73
CA ASP A 63 11.42 4.52 -3.48
C ASP A 63 11.67 4.76 -4.97
N ALA A 64 10.65 4.50 -5.76
CA ALA A 64 10.61 4.80 -7.19
C ALA A 64 9.23 5.34 -7.53
N THR A 65 9.22 6.48 -8.21
CA THR A 65 8.00 7.24 -8.53
C THR A 65 8.05 7.78 -9.97
N TYR A 66 7.27 8.82 -10.27
CA TYR A 66 7.19 9.47 -11.57
C TYR A 66 8.54 9.57 -12.29
N GLY A 67 8.56 9.16 -13.56
CA GLY A 67 9.74 9.19 -14.42
C GLY A 67 10.76 8.07 -14.21
N SER A 68 10.64 7.23 -13.17
CA SER A 68 11.51 6.06 -13.00
C SER A 68 11.06 4.88 -13.86
N LYS A 69 12.02 4.06 -14.34
CA LYS A 69 11.74 2.81 -15.07
C LYS A 69 10.82 1.87 -14.31
N VAL A 70 11.04 1.72 -13.00
CA VAL A 70 10.21 0.88 -12.12
C VAL A 70 9.07 1.69 -11.51
N GLY A 71 9.29 2.99 -11.24
CA GLY A 71 8.34 3.87 -10.57
C GLY A 71 7.17 4.33 -11.42
N GLU A 72 7.32 4.41 -12.75
CA GLU A 72 6.29 4.86 -13.68
C GLU A 72 5.21 3.78 -13.90
N LYS A 73 4.00 4.17 -14.32
CA LYS A 73 2.86 3.24 -14.58
C LYS A 73 2.51 2.39 -13.35
N THR A 74 1.75 2.98 -12.43
CA THR A 74 1.39 2.37 -11.13
C THR A 74 -0.10 2.08 -10.97
N ASP A 75 -0.91 2.19 -12.02
CA ASP A 75 -2.29 1.67 -12.00
C ASP A 75 -2.33 0.14 -11.92
N VAL A 76 -3.47 -0.41 -11.48
CA VAL A 76 -3.61 -1.85 -11.19
C VAL A 76 -3.21 -2.74 -12.38
N ILE A 77 -3.56 -2.32 -13.60
CA ILE A 77 -3.25 -3.05 -14.84
C ILE A 77 -1.74 -3.14 -15.12
N HIS A 78 -0.93 -2.27 -14.54
CA HIS A 78 0.51 -2.20 -14.78
C HIS A 78 1.33 -3.14 -13.90
N TRP A 79 0.75 -3.68 -12.81
CA TRP A 79 1.52 -4.47 -11.87
C TRP A 79 1.98 -5.80 -12.46
N TYR A 80 1.11 -6.52 -13.17
CA TYR A 80 1.48 -7.78 -13.80
C TYR A 80 2.67 -7.62 -14.77
N PRO A 81 2.61 -6.77 -15.82
CA PRO A 81 3.74 -6.63 -16.74
C PRO A 81 5.01 -6.14 -16.03
N LYS A 82 4.88 -5.28 -15.00
CA LYS A 82 6.03 -4.81 -14.21
C LYS A 82 6.71 -5.95 -13.46
N PHE A 83 5.96 -6.71 -12.67
CA PHE A 83 6.53 -7.81 -11.88
C PHE A 83 6.93 -9.01 -12.73
N SER A 84 6.28 -9.26 -13.87
CA SER A 84 6.61 -10.39 -14.73
C SER A 84 7.86 -10.15 -15.57
N THR A 85 8.19 -8.89 -15.89
CA THR A 85 9.32 -8.55 -16.79
C THR A 85 10.46 -7.81 -16.11
N MET A 86 10.20 -7.10 -15.01
CA MET A 86 11.18 -6.21 -14.36
C MET A 86 11.54 -6.64 -12.95
N MET A 87 11.25 -7.87 -12.52
CA MET A 87 11.45 -8.28 -11.13
C MET A 87 12.90 -8.07 -10.63
N ASP A 88 13.92 -8.45 -11.43
CA ASP A 88 15.32 -8.23 -11.02
C ASP A 88 15.66 -6.74 -10.87
N LEU A 89 15.05 -5.89 -11.70
CA LEU A 89 15.20 -4.44 -11.60
C LEU A 89 14.52 -3.93 -10.33
N VAL A 90 13.28 -4.32 -10.07
CA VAL A 90 12.52 -4.00 -8.84
C VAL A 90 13.33 -4.36 -7.59
N LEU A 91 13.88 -5.58 -7.54
CA LEU A 91 14.64 -6.05 -6.39
C LEU A 91 15.96 -5.30 -6.19
N ARG A 92 16.47 -4.63 -7.22
CA ARG A 92 17.70 -3.84 -7.14
C ARG A 92 17.47 -2.34 -7.09
N THR A 93 16.26 -1.85 -7.31
CA THR A 93 15.96 -0.41 -7.32
C THR A 93 16.37 0.27 -6.01
N LYS A 94 17.11 1.37 -6.15
CA LYS A 94 17.52 2.29 -5.10
C LYS A 94 17.22 3.71 -5.59
N LYS A 95 16.47 4.52 -4.84
CA LYS A 95 16.22 5.95 -5.12
C LYS A 95 16.02 6.25 -6.63
N GLN A 96 14.81 5.98 -7.13
CA GLN A 96 14.46 6.06 -8.55
C GLN A 96 15.19 4.99 -9.37
N ASP A 97 16.12 5.38 -10.27
CA ASP A 97 16.76 4.46 -11.21
C ASP A 97 18.19 4.06 -10.83
N GLN A 98 18.65 4.42 -9.62
CA GLN A 98 19.90 3.85 -9.11
C GLN A 98 19.69 2.38 -8.74
N LEU A 99 20.79 1.64 -8.65
CA LEU A 99 20.76 0.24 -8.26
C LEU A 99 21.52 0.03 -6.96
N LEU A 100 21.00 -0.87 -6.13
CA LEU A 100 21.74 -1.50 -5.06
C LEU A 100 22.99 -2.18 -5.63
N GLU A 101 24.02 -2.24 -4.80
CA GLU A 101 25.28 -2.93 -5.07
C GLU A 101 25.03 -4.39 -5.46
N LYS A 102 25.96 -4.96 -6.22
CA LYS A 102 25.86 -6.35 -6.66
C LYS A 102 25.74 -7.27 -5.45
N GLY A 103 24.76 -8.17 -5.48
CA GLY A 103 24.48 -9.11 -4.38
C GLY A 103 23.52 -8.57 -3.30
N ARG A 104 23.20 -7.27 -3.30
CA ARG A 104 22.16 -6.70 -2.42
C ARG A 104 20.82 -6.61 -3.15
N ARG A 105 19.73 -6.81 -2.39
CA ARG A 105 18.35 -6.73 -2.88
C ARG A 105 17.43 -6.12 -1.83
N ASN A 106 16.39 -5.44 -2.29
CA ASN A 106 15.23 -5.09 -1.48
C ASN A 106 14.58 -6.39 -0.99
N ARG A 107 14.57 -6.60 0.32
CA ARG A 107 13.91 -7.74 0.97
C ARG A 107 12.44 -7.45 1.26
N ILE A 108 12.03 -6.20 1.06
CA ILE A 108 10.65 -5.73 1.16
C ILE A 108 10.33 -4.91 -0.10
N VAL A 109 9.26 -5.27 -0.78
CA VAL A 109 8.75 -4.53 -1.94
C VAL A 109 7.33 -4.07 -1.60
N MET A 110 7.16 -2.77 -1.41
CA MET A 110 5.86 -2.14 -1.30
C MET A 110 5.45 -1.60 -2.66
N PHE A 111 4.18 -1.72 -3.03
CA PHE A 111 3.65 -1.13 -4.25
C PHE A 111 2.22 -0.62 -4.05
N LYS A 112 1.87 0.49 -4.71
CA LYS A 112 0.60 1.19 -4.51
C LYS A 112 0.09 1.87 -5.78
N SER A 113 -1.20 1.70 -6.06
CA SER A 113 -1.93 2.50 -7.07
C SER A 113 -2.52 3.80 -6.47
N CYS A 114 -2.65 4.88 -7.25
CA CYS A 114 -3.21 6.15 -6.78
C CYS A 114 -4.74 6.14 -6.63
N PHE A 115 -5.31 7.16 -5.98
CA PHE A 115 -6.76 7.27 -5.75
C PHE A 115 -7.64 7.14 -7.00
N PRO A 116 -7.21 7.45 -8.25
CA PRO A 116 -8.06 7.20 -9.41
C PRO A 116 -8.42 5.72 -9.52
N ASN A 117 -7.57 4.80 -9.05
CA ASN A 117 -7.84 3.35 -9.01
C ASN A 117 -8.94 2.97 -8.00
N SER A 118 -9.51 3.92 -7.26
CA SER A 118 -10.71 3.74 -6.45
C SER A 118 -12.00 4.15 -7.17
N ALA A 119 -11.93 4.62 -8.43
CA ALA A 119 -13.10 4.94 -9.27
C ALA A 119 -13.70 3.70 -9.95
N LEU A 120 -13.93 2.62 -9.19
CA LEU A 120 -14.45 1.37 -9.76
C LEU A 120 -15.90 1.54 -10.23
N HIS A 121 -16.27 0.83 -11.28
CA HIS A 121 -17.62 0.79 -11.81
C HIS A 121 -18.06 -0.66 -12.06
N LYS A 122 -19.37 -0.90 -12.02
CA LYS A 122 -19.92 -2.20 -12.44
C LYS A 122 -19.72 -2.37 -13.94
N PRO A 123 -19.53 -3.61 -14.42
CA PRO A 123 -19.65 -3.86 -15.85
C PRO A 123 -21.05 -3.43 -16.31
N GLY A 124 -21.13 -2.42 -17.17
CA GLY A 124 -22.23 -2.36 -18.15
C GLY A 124 -22.09 -3.59 -19.06
N LYS A 125 -23.20 -4.13 -19.57
CA LYS A 125 -23.24 -5.30 -20.48
C LYS A 125 -21.93 -5.46 -21.26
N THR A 126 -21.20 -6.53 -20.93
CA THR A 126 -20.12 -7.19 -21.66
C THR A 126 -19.51 -6.39 -22.81
N ASP A 127 -18.28 -5.92 -22.61
CA ASP A 127 -17.19 -6.26 -23.51
C ASP A 127 -15.94 -6.48 -22.64
N TRP A 128 -15.32 -7.64 -22.81
CA TRP A 128 -14.03 -7.95 -22.22
C TRP A 128 -13.00 -7.04 -22.91
N ASP A 129 -12.56 -5.98 -22.23
CA ASP A 129 -11.47 -5.12 -22.70
C ASP A 129 -10.23 -5.30 -21.80
N PRO A 130 -9.13 -5.85 -22.33
CA PRO A 130 -7.88 -6.01 -21.62
C PRO A 130 -7.13 -4.68 -21.35
N LEU A 131 -7.68 -3.50 -21.68
CA LEU A 131 -6.96 -2.22 -21.69
C LEU A 131 -7.30 -1.19 -20.59
N GLY A 132 -8.30 -1.36 -19.72
CA GLY A 132 -8.54 -0.30 -18.73
C GLY A 132 -9.86 -0.26 -17.97
N ILE A 133 -10.72 -1.30 -18.04
CA ILE A 133 -11.99 -1.26 -17.33
C ILE A 133 -11.77 -1.50 -15.83
N MET A 134 -12.08 -0.49 -15.04
CA MET A 134 -11.94 -0.45 -13.58
C MET A 134 -13.08 -1.21 -12.88
N THR A 135 -13.16 -2.53 -13.10
CA THR A 135 -14.11 -3.40 -12.40
C THR A 135 -13.44 -4.17 -11.28
N VAL A 136 -14.24 -4.58 -10.29
CA VAL A 136 -13.78 -5.45 -9.19
C VAL A 136 -13.18 -6.75 -9.75
N ALA A 137 -13.83 -7.37 -10.74
CA ALA A 137 -13.37 -8.62 -11.33
C ALA A 137 -12.00 -8.49 -12.01
N ASN A 138 -11.80 -7.44 -12.82
CA ASN A 138 -10.53 -7.20 -13.51
C ASN A 138 -9.40 -6.92 -12.52
N TYR A 139 -9.70 -6.14 -11.47
CA TYR A 139 -8.70 -5.85 -10.44
C TYR A 139 -8.34 -7.11 -9.65
N LYS A 140 -9.31 -7.94 -9.28
CA LYS A 140 -9.06 -9.24 -8.64
C LYS A 140 -8.18 -10.14 -9.54
N LEU A 141 -8.47 -10.19 -10.84
CA LEU A 141 -7.66 -10.95 -11.80
C LEU A 141 -6.21 -10.42 -11.87
N ALA A 142 -6.03 -9.10 -11.97
CA ALA A 142 -4.72 -8.47 -12.01
C ALA A 142 -3.89 -8.80 -10.77
N TYR A 143 -4.47 -8.66 -9.57
CA TYR A 143 -3.77 -9.01 -8.33
C TYR A 143 -3.51 -10.52 -8.21
N ASN A 144 -4.47 -11.39 -8.53
CA ASN A 144 -4.27 -12.85 -8.48
C ASN A 144 -3.14 -13.31 -9.41
N SER A 145 -2.96 -12.65 -10.55
CA SER A 145 -1.88 -12.96 -11.50
C SER A 145 -0.47 -12.71 -10.95
N LEU A 146 -0.34 -11.93 -9.87
CA LEU A 146 0.92 -11.66 -9.19
C LEU A 146 1.38 -12.79 -8.26
N LEU A 147 0.44 -13.55 -7.68
CA LEU A 147 0.77 -14.55 -6.66
C LEU A 147 1.76 -15.62 -7.15
N PRO A 148 1.60 -16.21 -8.36
CA PRO A 148 2.59 -17.14 -8.89
C PRO A 148 3.98 -16.52 -9.13
N ILE A 149 4.05 -15.21 -9.37
CA ILE A 149 5.32 -14.49 -9.54
C ILE A 149 5.98 -14.33 -8.17
N PHE A 150 5.25 -13.83 -7.16
CA PHE A 150 5.78 -13.57 -5.82
C PHE A 150 6.23 -14.84 -5.09
N ARG A 151 5.57 -15.99 -5.32
CA ARG A 151 5.98 -17.28 -4.77
C ARG A 151 7.37 -17.73 -5.20
N LYS A 152 7.92 -17.20 -6.29
CA LYS A 152 9.28 -17.49 -6.77
C LYS A 152 10.36 -16.77 -5.95
N TYR A 153 9.98 -15.84 -5.07
CA TYR A 153 10.88 -15.02 -4.26
C TYR A 153 10.50 -15.14 -2.77
N PRO A 154 10.61 -16.34 -2.17
CA PRO A 154 10.18 -16.59 -0.80
C PRO A 154 10.97 -15.79 0.24
N ASP A 155 12.14 -15.28 -0.13
CA ASP A 155 13.00 -14.43 0.69
C ASP A 155 12.62 -12.94 0.60
N VAL A 156 11.61 -12.56 -0.18
CA VAL A 156 11.15 -11.16 -0.33
C VAL A 156 9.71 -11.03 0.12
N LEU A 157 9.43 -10.07 1.00
CA LEU A 157 8.06 -9.71 1.39
C LEU A 157 7.48 -8.70 0.41
N PHE A 158 6.42 -9.09 -0.30
CA PHE A 158 5.64 -8.21 -1.17
C PHE A 158 4.42 -7.66 -0.43
N ILE A 159 4.28 -6.34 -0.42
CA ILE A 159 3.20 -5.63 0.26
C ILE A 159 2.43 -4.79 -0.76
N ALA A 160 1.22 -5.22 -1.08
CA ALA A 160 0.26 -4.37 -1.76
C ALA A 160 -0.26 -3.33 -0.77
N VAL A 161 -0.13 -2.05 -1.09
CA VAL A 161 -0.80 -0.97 -0.36
C VAL A 161 -2.05 -0.62 -1.14
N THR A 162 -3.23 -0.79 -0.54
CA THR A 162 -4.52 -0.47 -1.18
C THR A 162 -4.53 0.99 -1.67
N ALA A 163 -5.21 1.25 -2.79
CA ALA A 163 -5.38 2.63 -3.26
C ALA A 163 -6.19 3.46 -2.24
N PRO A 164 -5.87 4.75 -2.02
CA PRO A 164 -6.69 5.60 -1.15
C PRO A 164 -8.09 5.83 -1.74
N PRO A 165 -9.12 6.07 -0.90
CA PRO A 165 -10.46 6.42 -1.38
C PRO A 165 -10.47 7.77 -2.10
N LEU A 166 -11.47 7.97 -2.96
CA LEU A 166 -11.78 9.28 -3.55
C LEU A 166 -12.54 10.15 -2.53
N ARG A 167 -12.38 11.47 -2.59
CA ARG A 167 -13.23 12.40 -1.81
C ARG A 167 -14.68 12.33 -2.29
N LYS A 168 -15.59 12.83 -1.46
CA LYS A 168 -17.03 12.74 -1.69
C LYS A 168 -17.47 13.33 -3.03
N GLU A 169 -16.80 14.40 -3.44
CA GLU A 169 -17.09 15.17 -4.65
C GLU A 169 -16.58 14.49 -5.93
N ASP A 170 -15.63 13.55 -5.83
CA ASP A 170 -14.98 12.90 -6.98
C ASP A 170 -15.49 11.47 -7.23
N THR A 171 -16.51 11.02 -6.51
CA THR A 171 -17.09 9.68 -6.69
C THR A 171 -18.59 9.68 -6.39
N ASN A 172 -19.22 8.50 -6.37
CA ASN A 172 -20.62 8.31 -6.05
C ASN A 172 -20.81 7.06 -5.14
N PRO A 173 -21.99 6.86 -4.53
CA PRO A 173 -22.17 5.77 -3.56
C PRO A 173 -21.91 4.38 -4.13
N GLU A 174 -22.20 4.15 -5.41
CA GLU A 174 -21.97 2.87 -6.07
C GLU A 174 -20.47 2.61 -6.25
N SER A 175 -19.74 3.57 -6.80
CA SER A 175 -18.30 3.47 -7.02
C SER A 175 -17.53 3.34 -5.69
N ALA A 176 -17.90 4.11 -4.67
CA ALA A 176 -17.33 4.01 -3.32
C ALA A 176 -17.57 2.61 -2.69
N ALA A 177 -18.76 2.03 -2.89
CA ALA A 177 -19.06 0.69 -2.41
C ALA A 177 -18.21 -0.39 -3.11
N LEU A 178 -18.01 -0.28 -4.43
CA LEU A 178 -17.16 -1.19 -5.19
C LEU A 178 -15.69 -1.08 -4.80
N ALA A 179 -15.19 0.14 -4.57
CA ALA A 179 -13.84 0.36 -4.08
C ALA A 179 -13.65 -0.26 -2.69
N LYS A 180 -14.64 -0.12 -1.81
CA LYS A 180 -14.62 -0.75 -0.50
C LYS A 180 -14.64 -2.28 -0.61
N GLU A 181 -15.48 -2.85 -1.47
CA GLU A 181 -15.52 -4.29 -1.72
C GLU A 181 -14.18 -4.82 -2.20
N PHE A 182 -13.59 -4.19 -3.22
CA PHE A 182 -12.31 -4.60 -3.78
C PHE A 182 -11.19 -4.52 -2.74
N ASN A 183 -11.06 -3.41 -2.01
CA ASN A 183 -10.00 -3.25 -1.04
C ASN A 183 -10.18 -4.18 0.18
N HIS A 184 -11.41 -4.47 0.59
CA HIS A 184 -11.69 -5.49 1.61
C HIS A 184 -11.20 -6.87 1.17
N TRP A 185 -11.48 -7.27 -0.07
CA TRP A 185 -10.96 -8.51 -0.64
C TRP A 185 -9.43 -8.51 -0.73
N LEU A 186 -8.83 -7.39 -1.19
CA LEU A 186 -7.38 -7.28 -1.33
C LEU A 186 -6.65 -7.45 0.01
N VAL A 187 -7.24 -6.97 1.10
CA VAL A 187 -6.65 -7.07 2.44
C VAL A 187 -6.88 -8.45 3.06
N ASN A 188 -8.08 -9.01 2.94
CA ASN A 188 -8.49 -10.18 3.72
C ASN A 188 -8.34 -11.52 2.98
N GLU A 189 -8.36 -11.52 1.65
CA GLU A 189 -8.40 -12.74 0.85
C GLU A 189 -7.19 -12.87 -0.07
N TRP A 190 -6.78 -11.80 -0.76
CA TRP A 190 -5.73 -11.88 -1.79
C TRP A 190 -4.37 -12.40 -1.31
N PRO A 191 -3.84 -12.04 -0.11
CA PRO A 191 -2.57 -12.61 0.36
C PRO A 191 -2.61 -14.14 0.50
N ALA A 192 -3.81 -14.73 0.50
CA ALA A 192 -4.04 -16.16 0.62
C ALA A 192 -3.28 -16.75 1.82
N LYS A 193 -2.74 -17.96 1.68
CA LYS A 193 -1.85 -18.60 2.66
C LYS A 193 -0.36 -18.30 2.40
N ASP A 194 -0.04 -17.36 1.50
CA ASP A 194 1.34 -17.05 1.12
C ASP A 194 2.03 -16.22 2.21
N LYS A 195 3.07 -16.78 2.82
CA LYS A 195 3.77 -16.13 3.95
C LYS A 195 4.43 -14.80 3.54
N ASN A 196 4.91 -14.73 2.30
CA ASN A 196 5.68 -13.63 1.74
C ASN A 196 4.82 -12.60 0.96
N VAL A 197 3.48 -12.70 1.01
CA VAL A 197 2.56 -11.73 0.41
C VAL A 197 1.71 -11.10 1.51
N ALA A 198 1.55 -9.78 1.50
CA ALA A 198 0.71 -9.04 2.43
C ALA A 198 -0.03 -7.90 1.72
N ALA A 199 -1.12 -7.45 2.31
CA ALA A 199 -1.81 -6.24 1.88
C ALA A 199 -2.03 -5.31 3.08
N PHE A 200 -1.67 -4.04 2.92
CA PHE A 200 -1.86 -2.99 3.92
C PHE A 200 -3.09 -2.14 3.58
N ASP A 201 -4.01 -2.05 4.55
CA ASP A 201 -5.31 -1.38 4.41
C ASP A 201 -5.23 0.14 4.54
N PHE A 202 -4.52 0.78 3.61
CA PHE A 202 -4.48 2.24 3.48
C PHE A 202 -5.87 2.83 3.17
N PHE A 203 -6.72 2.12 2.41
CA PHE A 203 -8.07 2.52 2.08
C PHE A 203 -8.95 2.61 3.33
N GLY A 204 -8.99 1.54 4.13
CA GLY A 204 -9.80 1.44 5.34
C GLY A 204 -9.40 2.47 6.40
N ILE A 205 -8.11 2.76 6.54
CA ILE A 205 -7.62 3.81 7.47
C ILE A 205 -8.10 5.20 7.06
N LEU A 206 -8.19 5.44 5.76
CA LEU A 206 -8.46 6.77 5.18
C LEU A 206 -9.92 6.98 4.80
N SER A 207 -10.78 5.98 4.91
CA SER A 207 -12.18 6.07 4.48
C SER A 207 -13.13 6.40 5.63
N THR A 208 -14.26 7.03 5.28
CA THR A 208 -15.46 7.05 6.12
C THR A 208 -16.18 5.70 6.04
N LYS A 209 -17.24 5.52 6.83
CA LYS A 209 -18.06 4.30 6.79
C LYS A 209 -18.63 4.03 5.39
N GLU A 210 -18.95 5.11 4.67
CA GLU A 210 -19.55 5.11 3.34
C GLU A 210 -18.51 4.94 2.22
N GLY A 211 -17.21 4.93 2.53
CA GLY A 211 -16.13 4.60 1.56
C GLY A 211 -15.43 5.80 0.91
N TRP A 212 -15.75 7.04 1.30
CA TRP A 212 -15.11 8.26 0.78
C TRP A 212 -13.90 8.66 1.63
N LEU A 213 -13.01 9.49 1.09
CA LEU A 213 -11.84 10.00 1.79
C LEU A 213 -12.22 10.86 2.99
N ARG A 214 -11.82 10.42 4.18
CA ARG A 214 -12.06 11.09 5.46
C ARG A 214 -11.14 12.28 5.72
N TYR A 215 -9.97 12.32 5.06
CA TYR A 215 -8.94 13.32 5.28
C TYR A 215 -8.47 13.96 3.96
N PRO A 216 -9.34 14.62 3.18
CA PRO A 216 -8.96 15.16 1.88
C PRO A 216 -8.06 16.40 2.00
N THR A 217 -7.32 16.67 0.93
CA THR A 217 -6.79 17.99 0.58
C THR A 217 -7.78 18.68 -0.38
N GLU A 218 -7.30 19.53 -1.30
CA GLU A 218 -8.11 20.15 -2.36
C GLU A 218 -8.57 19.15 -3.43
N ASP A 219 -7.98 17.95 -3.45
CA ASP A 219 -8.33 16.83 -4.31
C ASP A 219 -8.39 15.54 -3.47
N SER A 220 -8.40 14.39 -4.13
CA SER A 220 -8.44 13.08 -3.48
C SER A 220 -7.10 12.62 -2.87
N HIS A 221 -6.12 13.51 -2.66
CA HIS A 221 -4.96 13.19 -1.82
C HIS A 221 -5.32 13.20 -0.33
N PRO A 222 -4.79 12.24 0.45
CA PRO A 222 -4.88 12.32 1.91
C PRO A 222 -4.01 13.46 2.44
N ASN A 223 -4.54 14.21 3.39
CA ASN A 223 -3.82 15.26 4.11
C ASN A 223 -2.88 14.69 5.19
N LYS A 224 -2.14 15.59 5.85
CA LYS A 224 -1.16 15.27 6.90
C LYS A 224 -1.72 14.38 8.01
N LEU A 225 -2.93 14.65 8.48
CA LEU A 225 -3.55 13.89 9.55
C LEU A 225 -3.85 12.45 9.11
N GLY A 226 -4.39 12.27 7.89
CA GLY A 226 -4.63 10.96 7.30
C GLY A 226 -3.34 10.15 7.12
N ASN A 227 -2.32 10.75 6.49
CA ASN A 227 -1.04 10.08 6.25
C ASN A 227 -0.34 9.69 7.55
N ARG A 228 -0.39 10.53 8.60
CA ARG A 228 0.19 10.20 9.91
C ARG A 228 -0.53 9.06 10.61
N ARG A 229 -1.86 8.96 10.48
CA ARG A 229 -2.62 7.80 10.95
C ARG A 229 -2.21 6.52 10.23
N ALA A 230 -2.04 6.58 8.91
CA ALA A 230 -1.56 5.45 8.12
C ALA A 230 -0.15 5.01 8.55
N THR A 231 0.78 5.95 8.78
CA THR A 231 2.12 5.63 9.29
C THR A 231 2.08 4.90 10.62
N LYS A 232 1.27 5.39 11.58
CA LYS A 232 1.11 4.77 12.90
C LYS A 232 0.57 3.33 12.82
N ALA A 233 -0.34 3.07 11.88
CA ALA A 233 -0.88 1.73 11.66
C ALA A 233 0.08 0.80 10.91
N PHE A 234 0.94 1.37 10.05
CA PHE A 234 1.82 0.59 9.17
C PHE A 234 2.94 -0.12 9.91
N LEU A 235 3.62 0.51 10.87
CA LEU A 235 4.76 -0.15 11.53
C LEU A 235 4.36 -1.47 12.22
N PRO A 236 3.34 -1.53 13.09
CA PRO A 236 2.92 -2.80 13.68
C PRO A 236 2.51 -3.84 12.64
N PHE A 237 1.89 -3.41 11.54
CA PHE A 237 1.56 -4.28 10.41
C PHE A 237 2.81 -4.86 9.76
N LEU A 238 3.79 -4.02 9.41
CA LEU A 238 5.02 -4.44 8.77
C LEU A 238 5.77 -5.46 9.63
N PHE A 239 5.90 -5.21 10.92
CA PHE A 239 6.57 -6.14 11.85
C PHE A 239 5.90 -7.51 11.91
N ARG A 240 4.56 -7.57 11.92
CA ARG A 240 3.84 -8.85 11.86
C ARG A 240 4.06 -9.56 10.52
N ALA A 241 4.02 -8.82 9.42
CA ALA A 241 4.24 -9.38 8.09
C ALA A 241 5.67 -9.93 7.92
N LEU A 242 6.67 -9.23 8.45
CA LEU A 242 8.08 -9.65 8.44
C LEU A 242 8.30 -10.94 9.25
N ARG A 243 7.72 -11.04 10.46
CA ARG A 243 7.79 -12.27 11.27
C ARG A 243 7.14 -13.45 10.55
N ARG A 244 5.93 -13.26 10.01
CA ARG A 244 5.23 -14.29 9.23
C ARG A 244 6.05 -14.76 8.02
N ALA A 245 6.75 -13.84 7.36
CA ALA A 245 7.63 -14.13 6.23
C ALA A 245 8.99 -14.73 6.65
N GLY A 246 9.29 -14.84 7.95
CA GLY A 246 10.57 -15.34 8.45
C GLY A 246 11.76 -14.40 8.19
N LEU A 247 11.50 -13.11 7.94
CA LEU A 247 12.53 -12.11 7.65
C LEU A 247 13.13 -11.48 8.91
N ILE A 248 12.43 -11.58 10.03
CA ILE A 248 12.90 -11.21 11.37
C ILE A 248 12.44 -12.30 12.36
N ARG A 249 13.13 -12.45 13.48
CA ARG A 249 12.82 -13.47 14.50
C ARG A 249 11.64 -13.05 15.39
N GLU A 250 10.94 -14.03 15.96
CA GLU A 250 10.13 -13.84 17.16
C GLU A 250 11.08 -13.78 18.36
N GLU A 251 10.93 -12.75 19.20
CA GLU A 251 11.56 -12.72 20.54
C GLU A 251 10.84 -13.70 21.48
#